data_AF-A0A8T5KEE9-F1
#
_entry.id   AF-A0A8T5KEE9-F1
#
_cell.length_a   1.000
_cell.length_b   1.000
_cell.length_c   1.000
_cell.angle_alpha   90.00
_cell.angle_beta   90.00
_cell.angle_gamma   90.00
#
_symmetry.space_group_name_H-M   'P 1'
#
loop_
_entity.id
_entity.type
_entity.pdbx_description
1 polymer ?
#
loop_
_entity_poly.entity_id
_entity_poly.type
_entity_poly.pdbx_seq_one_letter_code
_entity_poly.pdbx_strand_id
1 'polypeptide(L)' 'MVSHNLKLLEKCNFICSEKLGKEKYVFVNHATVPVLFALVEAHAHDSCDVTGACPLDM' A
#
# COMPACT_ATOMS: atom_id res chain seq x y z
N MET A 1 -11.63 -10.09 -4.88
CA MET A 1 -10.28 -9.67 -5.33
C MET A 1 -9.53 -8.91 -4.25
N VAL A 2 -10.11 -7.89 -3.60
CA VAL A 2 -9.47 -7.16 -2.48
C VAL A 2 -9.03 -8.09 -1.34
N SER A 3 -9.89 -9.01 -0.90
CA SER A 3 -9.59 -9.94 0.20
C SER A 3 -8.37 -10.84 -0.03
N HIS A 4 -8.08 -11.22 -1.28
CA HIS A 4 -6.92 -12.05 -1.61
C HIS A 4 -5.61 -11.26 -1.44
N ASN A 5 -5.60 -10.00 -1.91
CA ASN A 5 -4.46 -9.10 -1.76
C ASN A 5 -4.22 -8.76 -0.29
N LEU A 6 -5.28 -8.51 0.49
CA LEU A 6 -5.16 -8.28 1.93
C LEU A 6 -4.50 -9.47 2.64
N LYS A 7 -4.80 -10.71 2.24
CA LYS A 7 -4.17 -11.89 2.84
C LYS A 7 -2.66 -11.92 2.60
N LEU A 8 -2.18 -11.48 1.44
CA LEU A 8 -0.76 -11.38 1.14
C LEU A 8 -0.09 -10.26 1.94
N LEU A 9 -0.71 -9.07 1.97
CA LEU A 9 -0.20 -7.93 2.72
C LEU A 9 -0.13 -8.20 4.23
N GLU A 10 -1.11 -8.94 4.76
CA GLU A 10 -1.15 -9.36 6.16
C GLU A 10 -0.05 -10.39 6.47
N LYS A 11 0.20 -11.36 5.58
CA LYS A 11 1.33 -12.31 5.71
C LYS A 11 2.69 -11.63 5.71
N CYS A 12 2.83 -10.53 4.97
CA CYS A 12 4.07 -9.77 4.88
C CYS A 12 4.15 -8.64 5.92
N ASN A 13 3.24 -8.57 6.89
CA ASN A 13 3.18 -7.53 7.94
C ASN A 13 3.09 -6.08 7.42
N PHE A 14 2.58 -5.87 6.20
CA PHE A 14 2.26 -4.53 5.70
C PHE A 14 0.95 -4.00 6.28
N ILE A 15 0.05 -4.90 6.66
CA ILE A 15 -1.20 -4.58 7.33
C ILE A 15 -1.45 -5.57 8.47
N CYS A 16 -2.30 -5.20 9.42
CA CYS A 16 -2.90 -6.09 10.39
C CYS A 16 -4.42 -6.00 10.31
N SER A 17 -5.12 -6.95 10.90
CA SER A 17 -6.57 -6.93 10.91
C SER A 17 -7.18 -7.38 12.22
N GLU A 18 -8.37 -6.85 12.48
CA GLU A 18 -9.19 -7.19 13.63
C GLU A 18 -10.60 -7.56 13.14
N LYS A 19 -11.20 -8.56 13.78
CA LYS A 19 -12.57 -8.99 13.45
C LYS A 19 -13.52 -8.58 14.57
N LEU A 20 -14.50 -7.74 14.24
CA LEU A 20 -15.54 -7.30 15.16
C LEU A 20 -16.90 -7.79 14.64
N GLY A 21 -17.42 -8.85 15.25
CA GLY A 21 -18.66 -9.49 14.81
C GLY A 21 -18.57 -10.02 13.38
N LYS A 22 -19.34 -9.40 12.47
CA LYS A 22 -19.36 -9.76 11.03
C LYS A 22 -18.36 -8.96 10.20
N GLU A 23 -17.74 -7.93 10.76
CA GLU A 23 -16.87 -7.01 10.03
C GLU A 23 -15.39 -7.32 10.28
N LYS A 24 -14.56 -7.02 9.27
CA LYS A 24 -13.09 -7.12 9.35
C LYS A 24 -12.54 -5.71 9.17
N TYR A 25 -11.90 -5.18 10.21
CA TYR A 25 -11.14 -3.95 10.15
C TYR A 25 -9.70 -4.26 9.76
N VAL A 26 -9.12 -3.40 8.94
CA VAL A 26 -7.75 -3.55 8.44
C VAL A 26 -7.01 -2.26 8.72
N PHE A 27 -5.81 -2.38 9.27
CA PHE A 27 -4.96 -1.27 9.65
C PHE A 27 -3.61 -1.41 8.94
N VAL A 28 -3.03 -0.28 8.52
CA VAL A 28 -1.70 -0.27 7.92
C VAL A 28 -0.62 -0.36 9.01
N ASN A 29 0.48 -1.03 8.69
CA ASN A 29 1.65 -0.98 9.55
C ASN A 29 2.35 0.38 9.39
N HIS A 30 2.12 1.27 10.35
CA HIS A 30 2.67 2.62 10.34
C HIS A 30 4.20 2.70 10.46
N ALA A 31 4.88 1.62 10.88
CA ALA A 31 6.34 1.59 10.88
C ALA A 31 6.93 1.41 9.48
N THR A 32 6.19 0.79 8.56
CA THR A 32 6.71 0.33 7.26
C THR A 32 6.07 1.06 6.08
N VAL A 33 4.73 1.12 6.06
CA VAL A 33 3.98 1.60 4.88
C VAL A 33 4.24 3.08 4.57
N PRO A 34 4.26 4.01 5.56
CA PRO A 34 4.52 5.42 5.27
C PRO A 34 5.91 5.67 4.65
N VAL A 35 6.93 4.94 5.11
CA VAL A 35 8.30 5.07 4.59
C VAL A 35 8.38 4.60 3.14
N LEU A 36 7.75 3.47 2.81
CA LEU A 36 7.70 2.97 1.44
C LEU A 36 6.96 3.93 0.51
N PHE A 37 5.85 4.49 0.98
CA PHE A 37 5.07 5.44 0.18
C PHE A 37 5.86 6.71 -0.07
N ALA A 38 6.50 7.28 0.96
CA ALA A 38 7.36 8.44 0.81
C ALA A 38 8.51 8.19 -0.18
N LEU A 39 9.12 7.01 -0.16
CA LEU A 39 10.17 6.64 -1.11
C LEU A 39 9.66 6.60 -2.55
N VAL A 40 8.50 5.96 -2.77
CA VAL A 40 7.87 5.87 -4.09
C VAL A 40 7.43 7.24 -4.60
N GLU A 41 6.84 8.06 -3.74
CA GLU A 41 6.40 9.42 -4.05
C GLU A 41 7.60 10.34 -4.38
N ALA A 42 8.68 10.26 -3.61
CA ALA A 42 9.91 11.01 -3.89
C ALA A 42 10.52 10.59 -5.23
N HIS A 43 10.63 9.29 -5.49
CA HIS A 43 11.12 8.79 -6.78
C HIS A 43 10.23 9.27 -7.93
N ALA A 44 8.91 9.19 -7.78
CA ALA A 44 7.98 9.68 -8.80
C ALA A 44 8.12 11.19 -9.02
N HIS A 45 8.31 11.98 -7.97
CA HIS A 45 8.55 13.42 -8.10
C HIS A 45 9.83 13.74 -8.89
N ASP A 46 10.92 13.02 -8.59
CA ASP A 46 12.24 13.31 -9.15
C ASP A 46 12.46 12.68 -10.54
N SER A 47 11.79 11.56 -10.82
CA SER A 47 12.08 10.70 -11.98
C SER A 47 10.92 10.54 -12.96
N CYS A 48 9.70 10.95 -12.60
CA CYS A 48 8.61 10.99 -13.57
C CYS A 48 8.50 12.41 -14.14
N ASP A 49 8.90 12.58 -15.40
CA ASP A 49 8.71 13.83 -16.18
C ASP A 49 7.23 14.24 -16.35
N VAL A 50 6.30 13.35 -15.99
CA VAL A 50 4.87 13.54 -16.13
C VAL A 50 4.27 13.81 -14.75
N THR A 51 4.06 15.08 -14.42
CA THR A 51 3.25 15.48 -13.26
C THR A 51 1.82 14.95 -13.42
N GLY A 52 1.54 13.77 -12.86
CA GLY A 52 0.20 13.19 -12.75
C GLY A 52 -0.18 12.07 -13.74
N ALA A 53 0.73 11.63 -14.62
CA ALA A 53 0.43 10.53 -15.55
C ALA A 53 1.66 9.65 -15.78
N CYS A 54 1.99 8.82 -14.80
CA CYS A 54 2.95 7.73 -15.03
C CYS A 54 2.36 6.82 -16.12
N PRO A 55 2.99 6.65 -17.30
CA PRO A 55 2.49 5.73 -18.30
C PRO A 55 2.61 4.32 -17.71
N LEU A 56 1.47 3.67 -17.47
CA LEU A 56 1.40 2.30 -16.96
C LEU A 56 1.86 1.23 -17.98
N ASP A 57 2.59 1.62 -19.01
CA ASP A 57 3.02 0.74 -20.09
C ASP A 57 4.55 0.67 -20.13
N MET A 58 5.09 -0.28 -19.37
CA MET A 58 6.30 -1.03 -19.73
C MET A 58 5.96 -2.52 -19.76
#